data_AF-A0A315XJ85-F1
#
_entry.id   AF-A0A315XJ85-F1
#
_cell.length_a   1.000
_cell.length_b   1.000
_cell.length_c   1.000
_cell.angle_alpha   90.00
_cell.angle_beta   90.00
_cell.angle_gamma   90.00
#
_symmetry.space_group_name_H-M   'P 1'
#
loop_
_entity.id
_entity.type
_entity.pdbx_description
1 polymer ?
#
loop_
_entity_poly.entity_id
_entity_poly.type
_entity_poly.pdbx_seq_one_letter_code
_entity_poly.pdbx_strand_id
1 'polypeptide(L)'
;MKPEKQQNTEKKSKKMPKKKGNNNLIIIAVAAVILIGIYALFSGGSQTTEPKTTMTLKEVRALIDKEYGNKAPGTNTPPVKDNYLPILIPRKADKLPDFAVTNSMTLKAYKFATEHPEVLEQLPCYCGCGQHGSVTSGGKPHMSVRDCFISNDGVYDDHASFCDVCVGIASKAQSYFPAGIPTTGLSAATPAPSVDLSTLSLPENFKSIADGLKLIQSGINRAYFINTKLIAGTELESQLLGKQVQPDGFYGKKIIGMFSADYSTNSWIELHDLGYDSKNDASLKGRTEPGMKNIVFTRPLVYGHSQNADNVLKLITDPNSMNTSYPAFKPLLDAVDYQNAAYALVINTKNKFSDINYMSLTPAGGKIQLVRAFSVTDTKSIPAGFSKYNPETKGNILIIKTTGDYASVMAENDNIDAVAIT
;
A
#
# COMPACT_ATOMS: atom_id res chain seq x y z
N MET A 1 -34.99 -8.41 -56.51
CA MET A 1 -36.01 -9.48 -56.51
C MET A 1 -35.32 -10.80 -56.22
N LYS A 2 -35.91 -11.56 -55.29
CA LYS A 2 -35.47 -12.86 -54.75
C LYS A 2 -35.14 -13.90 -55.84
N PRO A 3 -34.24 -14.86 -55.57
CA PRO A 3 -34.41 -16.23 -56.04
C PRO A 3 -35.30 -17.01 -55.04
N GLU A 4 -36.21 -17.79 -55.60
CA GLU A 4 -37.21 -18.58 -54.90
C GLU A 4 -36.90 -20.08 -55.07
N LYS A 5 -37.39 -20.88 -54.11
CA LYS A 5 -37.48 -22.36 -54.04
C LYS A 5 -36.22 -23.04 -53.48
N GLN A 6 -36.31 -24.01 -52.57
CA GLN A 6 -37.30 -25.08 -52.48
C GLN A 6 -37.68 -25.46 -51.04
N GLN A 7 -38.93 -25.90 -50.91
CA GLN A 7 -39.52 -26.53 -49.72
C GLN A 7 -38.84 -27.88 -49.44
N ASN A 8 -38.58 -28.17 -48.16
CA ASN A 8 -38.22 -29.49 -47.69
C ASN A 8 -39.18 -29.91 -46.57
N THR A 9 -39.97 -30.94 -46.84
CA THR A 9 -41.00 -31.49 -45.95
C THR A 9 -40.37 -32.48 -44.96
N GLU A 10 -40.41 -32.13 -43.67
CA GLU A 10 -40.09 -33.03 -42.57
C GLU A 10 -41.15 -34.14 -42.41
N LYS A 11 -40.74 -35.40 -42.48
CA LYS A 11 -41.53 -36.54 -41.99
C LYS A 11 -41.17 -36.81 -40.52
N LYS A 12 -42.13 -36.52 -39.63
CA LYS A 12 -42.16 -36.94 -38.23
C LYS A 12 -42.17 -38.47 -38.12
N SER A 13 -41.26 -39.03 -37.32
CA SER A 13 -41.35 -40.40 -36.80
C SER A 13 -41.70 -40.35 -35.30
N LYS A 14 -42.80 -41.01 -34.95
CA LYS A 14 -43.37 -41.16 -33.60
C LYS A 14 -42.56 -42.17 -32.78
N LYS A 15 -42.34 -41.85 -31.50
CA LYS A 15 -41.85 -42.76 -30.44
C LYS A 15 -42.82 -43.92 -30.19
N MET A 16 -42.28 -45.08 -29.80
CA MET A 16 -42.97 -46.16 -29.09
C MET A 16 -41.99 -46.91 -28.12
N PRO A 17 -42.49 -47.69 -27.14
CA PRO A 17 -42.21 -47.45 -25.71
C PRO A 17 -41.27 -48.44 -25.01
N LYS A 18 -40.89 -48.08 -23.78
CA LYS A 18 -40.13 -48.88 -22.79
C LYS A 18 -40.87 -50.17 -22.40
N LYS A 19 -40.13 -51.28 -22.29
CA LYS A 19 -40.54 -52.46 -21.51
C LYS A 19 -39.45 -52.84 -20.50
N LYS A 20 -39.91 -53.13 -19.28
CA LYS A 20 -39.22 -53.35 -18.01
C LYS A 20 -38.80 -54.83 -17.92
N GLY A 21 -37.57 -55.12 -17.51
CA GLY A 21 -37.05 -56.47 -17.29
C GLY A 21 -35.95 -56.48 -16.21
N ASN A 22 -36.10 -57.37 -15.22
CA ASN A 22 -35.39 -57.44 -13.94
C ASN A 22 -33.89 -57.76 -14.08
N ASN A 23 -33.01 -56.95 -13.47
CA ASN A 23 -31.54 -57.15 -13.46
C ASN A 23 -30.89 -57.06 -12.06
N ASN A 24 -31.57 -57.53 -11.00
CA ASN A 24 -31.03 -57.49 -9.64
C ASN A 24 -30.02 -58.60 -9.29
N LEU A 25 -29.73 -59.56 -10.17
CA LEU A 25 -28.75 -60.63 -9.89
C LEU A 25 -27.35 -60.39 -10.47
N ILE A 26 -27.18 -59.48 -11.44
CA ILE A 26 -25.87 -59.22 -12.07
C ILE A 26 -25.08 -58.13 -11.32
N ILE A 27 -25.74 -57.28 -10.54
CA ILE A 27 -25.10 -56.18 -9.81
C ILE A 27 -24.33 -56.68 -8.58
N ILE A 28 -24.71 -57.81 -7.98
CA ILE A 28 -24.07 -58.32 -6.75
C ILE A 28 -22.73 -59.02 -7.05
N ALA A 29 -22.59 -59.67 -8.21
CA ALA A 29 -21.34 -60.36 -8.57
C ALA A 29 -20.22 -59.39 -9.00
N VAL A 30 -20.54 -58.23 -9.57
CA VAL A 30 -19.55 -57.22 -9.96
C VAL A 30 -19.06 -56.42 -8.74
N ALA A 31 -19.90 -56.23 -7.71
CA ALA A 31 -19.51 -55.54 -6.49
C ALA A 31 -18.49 -56.32 -5.64
N ALA A 32 -18.56 -57.66 -5.61
CA ALA A 32 -17.65 -58.49 -4.83
C ALA A 32 -16.22 -58.57 -5.42
N VAL A 33 -16.08 -58.58 -6.75
CA VAL A 33 -14.76 -58.60 -7.40
C VAL A 33 -14.07 -57.22 -7.32
N ILE A 34 -14.85 -56.13 -7.34
CA ILE A 34 -14.31 -54.78 -7.14
C ILE A 34 -13.86 -54.60 -5.67
N LEU A 35 -14.56 -55.18 -4.69
CA LEU A 35 -14.16 -55.06 -3.27
C LEU A 35 -12.93 -55.88 -2.89
N ILE A 36 -12.68 -57.04 -3.53
CA ILE A 36 -11.45 -57.81 -3.31
C ILE A 36 -10.25 -57.16 -4.05
N GLY A 37 -10.50 -56.52 -5.21
CA GLY A 37 -9.50 -55.69 -5.88
C GLY A 37 -9.13 -54.42 -5.10
N ILE A 38 -10.04 -53.90 -4.26
CA ILE A 38 -9.78 -52.76 -3.38
C ILE A 38 -9.06 -53.19 -2.09
N TYR A 39 -9.27 -54.40 -1.57
CA TYR A 39 -8.59 -54.86 -0.35
C TYR A 39 -7.13 -55.25 -0.57
N ALA A 40 -6.74 -55.69 -1.77
CA ALA A 40 -5.34 -55.98 -2.13
C ALA A 40 -4.50 -54.73 -2.49
N LEU A 41 -5.12 -53.55 -2.57
CA LEU A 41 -4.44 -52.26 -2.73
C LEU A 41 -4.08 -51.58 -1.39
N PHE A 42 -4.44 -52.20 -0.25
CA PHE A 42 -4.15 -51.69 1.10
C PHE A 42 -3.08 -52.50 1.87
N SER A 43 -2.25 -53.28 1.16
CA SER A 43 -1.12 -54.00 1.76
C SER A 43 0.15 -53.91 0.91
N GLY A 44 0.49 -52.70 0.49
CA GLY A 44 1.81 -52.35 -0.03
C GLY A 44 2.37 -51.22 0.80
N GLY A 45 3.27 -51.54 1.73
CA GLY A 45 3.92 -50.56 2.61
C GLY A 45 4.56 -49.45 1.81
N SER A 46 3.91 -48.29 1.80
CA SER A 46 4.55 -47.05 1.38
C SER A 46 5.38 -46.60 2.57
N GLN A 47 6.69 -46.73 2.41
CA GLN A 47 7.70 -46.18 3.31
C GLN A 47 7.27 -44.79 3.74
N THR A 48 7.15 -44.58 5.05
CA THR A 48 7.19 -43.26 5.65
C THR A 48 8.55 -42.66 5.32
N THR A 49 8.66 -41.97 4.18
CA THR A 49 9.73 -41.02 4.00
C THR A 49 9.51 -39.91 5.01
N GLU A 50 10.50 -39.75 5.87
CA GLU A 50 10.73 -38.67 6.83
C GLU A 50 10.24 -37.29 6.35
N PRO A 51 9.94 -36.37 7.28
CA PRO A 51 9.52 -35.02 6.93
C PRO A 51 10.60 -34.39 6.05
N LYS A 52 10.27 -34.09 4.79
CA LYS A 52 11.11 -33.30 3.91
C LYS A 52 11.31 -31.95 4.60
N THR A 53 12.49 -31.75 5.20
CA THR A 53 12.87 -30.52 5.90
C THR A 53 12.52 -29.34 4.99
N THR A 54 11.50 -28.57 5.36
CA THR A 54 11.08 -27.41 4.58
C THR A 54 12.12 -26.33 4.84
N MET A 55 13.04 -26.13 3.90
CA MET A 55 14.08 -25.09 4.04
C MET A 55 13.41 -23.73 4.23
N THR A 56 13.93 -22.95 5.16
CA THR A 56 13.52 -21.56 5.40
C THR A 56 13.98 -20.66 4.25
N LEU A 57 13.31 -19.51 4.06
CA LEU A 57 13.69 -18.55 3.02
C LEU A 57 15.12 -18.02 3.20
N LYS A 58 15.56 -17.89 4.46
CA LYS A 58 16.94 -17.53 4.79
C LYS A 58 17.95 -18.58 4.32
N GLU A 59 17.63 -19.86 4.49
CA GLU A 59 18.50 -20.95 4.00
C GLU A 59 18.51 -21.05 2.48
N VAL A 60 17.35 -20.87 1.84
CA VAL A 60 17.27 -20.84 0.36
C VAL A 60 18.01 -19.64 -0.22
N ARG A 61 17.90 -18.46 0.42
CA ARG A 61 18.71 -17.28 0.08
C ARG A 61 20.20 -17.59 0.18
N ALA A 62 20.65 -18.21 1.28
CA ALA A 62 22.06 -18.60 1.44
C ALA A 62 22.53 -19.59 0.36
N LEU A 63 21.67 -20.53 -0.06
CA LEU A 63 21.97 -21.45 -1.17
C LEU A 63 22.07 -20.74 -2.52
N ILE A 64 21.25 -19.72 -2.76
CA ILE A 64 21.30 -18.89 -3.97
C ILE A 64 22.57 -18.03 -3.96
N ASP A 65 22.88 -17.40 -2.82
CA ASP A 65 24.08 -16.59 -2.64
C ASP A 65 25.36 -17.43 -2.87
N LYS A 66 25.38 -18.67 -2.36
CA LYS A 66 26.49 -19.60 -2.58
C LYS A 66 26.66 -20.01 -4.04
N GLU A 67 25.56 -20.26 -4.75
CA GLU A 67 25.60 -20.75 -6.14
C GLU A 67 25.88 -19.63 -7.15
N TYR A 68 25.27 -18.47 -6.95
CA TYR A 68 25.27 -17.38 -7.94
C TYR A 68 26.13 -16.18 -7.54
N GLY A 69 26.49 -16.02 -6.26
CA GLY A 69 27.18 -14.83 -5.74
C GLY A 69 28.58 -14.58 -6.31
N ASN A 70 29.22 -15.60 -6.88
CA ASN A 70 30.51 -15.45 -7.56
C ASN A 70 30.38 -14.94 -9.01
N LYS A 71 29.16 -14.84 -9.56
CA LYS A 71 28.95 -14.40 -10.95
C LYS A 71 29.04 -12.88 -11.12
N ALA A 72 28.47 -12.13 -10.17
CA ALA A 72 28.49 -10.67 -10.13
C ALA A 72 28.05 -10.17 -8.75
N PRO A 73 28.20 -8.87 -8.44
CA PRO A 73 27.55 -8.28 -7.27
C PRO A 73 26.03 -8.48 -7.32
N GLY A 74 25.44 -8.80 -6.17
CA GLY A 74 23.99 -8.94 -6.04
C GLY A 74 23.27 -7.60 -6.17
N THR A 75 21.99 -7.64 -6.52
CA THR A 75 21.06 -6.51 -6.35
C THR A 75 21.00 -6.06 -4.89
N ASN A 76 20.54 -4.83 -4.65
CA ASN A 76 20.39 -4.23 -3.32
C ASN A 76 19.22 -4.81 -2.51
N THR A 77 19.09 -6.14 -2.48
CA THR A 77 17.99 -6.84 -1.83
C THR A 77 18.19 -6.80 -0.32
N PRO A 78 17.23 -6.29 0.46
CA PRO A 78 17.33 -6.30 1.92
C PRO A 78 17.48 -7.72 2.50
N PRO A 79 17.98 -7.85 3.74
CA PRO A 79 17.97 -9.12 4.45
C PRO A 79 16.56 -9.73 4.53
N VAL A 80 16.50 -11.05 4.42
CA VAL A 80 15.25 -11.83 4.50
C VAL A 80 14.50 -11.54 5.79
N LYS A 81 13.17 -11.39 5.69
CA LYS A 81 12.26 -11.22 6.84
C LYS A 81 11.24 -12.34 6.88
N ASP A 82 10.99 -12.91 8.06
CA ASP A 82 10.08 -14.05 8.24
C ASP A 82 8.60 -13.67 8.00
N ASN A 83 8.24 -12.38 8.14
CA ASN A 83 6.89 -11.85 7.91
C ASN A 83 6.87 -10.82 6.77
N TYR A 84 7.53 -11.14 5.66
CA TYR A 84 7.59 -10.22 4.52
C TYR A 84 6.23 -10.04 3.84
N LEU A 85 5.75 -8.80 3.77
CA LEU A 85 4.63 -8.44 2.88
C LEU A 85 5.21 -8.10 1.50
N PRO A 86 4.76 -8.77 0.43
CA PRO A 86 5.26 -8.47 -0.89
C PRO A 86 4.80 -7.10 -1.38
N ILE A 87 5.69 -6.40 -2.08
CA ILE A 87 5.42 -5.16 -2.80
C ILE A 87 4.42 -5.42 -3.93
N LEU A 88 4.65 -6.47 -4.74
CA LEU A 88 3.69 -6.90 -5.76
C LEU A 88 2.68 -7.86 -5.13
N ILE A 89 1.38 -7.60 -5.32
CA ILE A 89 0.33 -8.49 -4.79
C ILE A 89 0.32 -9.79 -5.60
N PRO A 90 0.40 -10.97 -4.94
CA PRO A 90 0.27 -12.27 -5.61
C PRO A 90 -1.00 -12.36 -6.45
N ARG A 91 -0.89 -12.78 -7.71
CA ARG A 91 -2.05 -12.97 -8.60
C ARG A 91 -1.83 -14.13 -9.55
N LYS A 92 -2.91 -14.67 -10.10
CA LYS A 92 -2.85 -15.72 -11.12
C LYS A 92 -2.16 -15.20 -12.39
N ALA A 93 -1.22 -15.98 -12.92
CA ALA A 93 -0.49 -15.63 -14.14
C ALA A 93 -1.30 -15.99 -15.40
N ASP A 94 -2.27 -15.15 -15.75
CA ASP A 94 -3.23 -15.43 -16.84
C ASP A 94 -2.77 -14.93 -18.23
N LYS A 95 -2.36 -13.66 -18.35
CA LYS A 95 -1.96 -13.04 -19.64
C LYS A 95 -0.48 -12.66 -19.60
N LEU A 96 0.38 -13.61 -19.94
CA LEU A 96 1.82 -13.39 -20.08
C LEU A 96 2.17 -12.89 -21.48
N PRO A 97 3.13 -11.97 -21.63
CA PRO A 97 3.57 -11.45 -22.93
C PRO A 97 4.40 -12.50 -23.70
N ASP A 98 4.57 -12.28 -25.01
CA ASP A 98 5.23 -13.23 -25.91
C ASP A 98 6.68 -13.56 -25.47
N PHE A 99 7.42 -12.58 -24.95
CA PHE A 99 8.77 -12.81 -24.44
C PHE A 99 8.80 -13.72 -23.19
N ALA A 100 7.71 -13.80 -22.43
CA ALA A 100 7.61 -14.65 -21.24
C ALA A 100 7.27 -16.11 -21.59
N VAL A 101 6.92 -16.43 -22.84
CA VAL A 101 6.54 -17.78 -23.30
C VAL A 101 7.57 -18.40 -24.24
N THR A 102 8.79 -17.84 -24.33
CA THR A 102 9.85 -18.26 -25.26
C THR A 102 10.33 -19.70 -25.03
N ASN A 103 10.29 -20.19 -23.79
CA ASN A 103 10.51 -21.59 -23.44
C ASN A 103 9.81 -21.97 -22.12
N SER A 104 9.79 -23.26 -21.79
CA SER A 104 9.07 -23.78 -20.64
C SER A 104 9.62 -23.31 -19.28
N MET A 105 10.93 -23.09 -19.17
CA MET A 105 11.55 -22.60 -17.93
C MET A 105 11.28 -21.11 -17.74
N THR A 106 11.42 -20.32 -18.79
CA THR A 106 11.05 -18.89 -18.78
C THR A 106 9.59 -18.72 -18.41
N LEU A 107 8.67 -19.46 -19.06
CA LEU A 107 7.25 -19.45 -18.73
C LEU A 107 6.99 -19.74 -17.25
N LYS A 108 7.60 -20.79 -16.70
CA LYS A 108 7.44 -21.14 -15.29
C LYS A 108 7.97 -20.05 -14.37
N ALA A 109 9.10 -19.44 -14.70
CA ALA A 109 9.70 -18.38 -13.91
C ALA A 109 8.83 -17.11 -13.89
N TYR A 110 8.27 -16.69 -15.03
CA TYR A 110 7.31 -15.56 -15.06
C TYR A 110 6.03 -15.85 -14.30
N LYS A 111 5.50 -17.08 -14.41
CA LYS A 111 4.35 -17.49 -13.59
C LYS A 111 4.67 -17.41 -12.11
N PHE A 112 5.81 -17.96 -11.71
CA PHE A 112 6.25 -17.94 -10.32
C PHE A 112 6.48 -16.51 -9.80
N ALA A 113 7.10 -15.63 -10.59
CA ALA A 113 7.29 -14.23 -10.21
C ALA A 113 5.96 -13.47 -10.04
N THR A 114 4.91 -13.88 -10.74
CA THR A 114 3.58 -13.27 -10.68
C THR A 114 2.73 -13.83 -9.53
N GLU A 115 2.82 -15.14 -9.32
CA GLU A 115 2.01 -15.90 -8.36
C GLU A 115 2.65 -15.91 -6.96
N HIS A 116 3.97 -15.76 -6.87
CA HIS A 116 4.76 -15.82 -5.63
C HIS A 116 5.80 -14.69 -5.51
N PRO A 117 5.43 -13.41 -5.70
CA PRO A 117 6.35 -12.29 -5.57
C PRO A 117 7.01 -12.19 -4.19
N GLU A 118 6.34 -12.63 -3.13
CA GLU A 118 6.86 -12.66 -1.75
C GLU A 118 8.14 -13.46 -1.60
N VAL A 119 8.35 -14.45 -2.47
CA VAL A 119 9.57 -15.26 -2.49
C VAL A 119 10.67 -14.53 -3.23
N LEU A 120 10.39 -14.06 -4.45
CA LEU A 120 11.41 -13.50 -5.33
C LEU A 120 11.85 -12.08 -4.92
N GLU A 121 11.02 -11.33 -4.20
CA GLU A 121 11.39 -10.02 -3.66
C GLU A 121 12.42 -10.11 -2.52
N GLN A 122 12.58 -11.29 -1.91
CA GLN A 122 13.56 -11.55 -0.86
C GLN A 122 14.87 -12.17 -1.40
N LEU A 123 14.94 -12.38 -2.72
CA LEU A 123 16.08 -13.00 -3.39
C LEU A 123 16.78 -11.98 -4.31
N PRO A 124 18.12 -12.00 -4.35
CA PRO A 124 18.87 -11.09 -5.18
C PRO A 124 19.00 -11.66 -6.58
N CYS A 125 19.32 -10.81 -7.54
CA CYS A 125 19.85 -11.28 -8.81
C CYS A 125 21.37 -11.08 -8.85
N TYR A 126 22.08 -12.02 -9.45
CA TYR A 126 23.53 -12.01 -9.63
C TYR A 126 23.92 -12.05 -11.13
N CYS A 127 23.05 -11.54 -12.01
CA CYS A 127 23.28 -11.55 -13.45
C CYS A 127 24.30 -10.50 -13.93
N GLY A 128 24.72 -9.58 -13.05
CA GLY A 128 25.62 -8.47 -13.39
C GLY A 128 24.93 -7.21 -13.86
N CYS A 129 23.62 -7.26 -14.16
CA CYS A 129 22.83 -6.09 -14.52
C CYS A 129 22.23 -5.36 -13.31
N GLY A 130 22.53 -5.75 -12.07
CA GLY A 130 21.81 -5.26 -10.88
C GLY A 130 21.85 -3.75 -10.65
N GLN A 131 22.84 -3.05 -11.22
CA GLN A 131 22.95 -1.58 -11.19
C GLN A 131 22.32 -0.88 -12.40
N HIS A 132 21.80 -1.64 -13.37
CA HIS A 132 21.14 -1.13 -14.57
C HIS A 132 19.64 -1.36 -14.46
N GLY A 133 18.85 -0.33 -14.79
CA GLY A 133 17.40 -0.45 -14.91
C GLY A 133 16.96 -0.84 -16.31
N SER A 134 15.70 -1.25 -16.41
CA SER A 134 15.01 -1.48 -17.68
C SER A 134 14.13 -0.29 -18.06
N VAL A 135 13.46 -0.38 -19.20
CA VAL A 135 12.40 0.57 -19.57
C VAL A 135 11.27 0.55 -18.54
N THR A 136 10.90 -0.63 -18.02
CA THR A 136 9.80 -0.75 -17.05
C THR A 136 10.17 -0.19 -15.68
N SER A 137 11.45 -0.25 -15.29
CA SER A 137 11.95 0.38 -14.06
C SER A 137 12.27 1.87 -14.22
N GLY A 138 12.08 2.44 -15.42
CA GLY A 138 12.43 3.83 -15.73
C GLY A 138 13.93 4.10 -15.61
N GLY A 139 14.76 3.10 -15.90
CA GLY A 139 16.23 3.17 -15.78
C GLY A 139 16.76 3.02 -14.35
N LYS A 140 15.90 2.76 -13.35
CA LYS A 140 16.32 2.56 -11.96
C LYS A 140 16.87 1.15 -11.72
N PRO A 141 17.92 0.99 -10.88
CA PRO A 141 18.46 -0.32 -10.51
C PRO A 141 17.40 -1.26 -9.93
N HIS A 142 17.51 -2.54 -10.25
CA HIS A 142 16.63 -3.58 -9.72
C HIS A 142 16.98 -3.90 -8.25
N MET A 143 15.97 -4.06 -7.41
CA MET A 143 16.14 -4.32 -5.98
C MET A 143 16.18 -5.81 -5.66
N SER A 144 15.51 -6.64 -6.45
CA SER A 144 15.41 -8.08 -6.25
C SER A 144 15.32 -8.83 -7.58
N VAL A 145 15.40 -10.16 -7.55
CA VAL A 145 15.24 -10.96 -8.78
C VAL A 145 13.84 -10.85 -9.37
N ARG A 146 12.81 -10.53 -8.56
CA ARG A 146 11.44 -10.27 -9.02
C ARG A 146 11.37 -9.12 -10.03
N ASP A 147 12.14 -8.05 -9.83
CA ASP A 147 12.19 -6.88 -10.72
C ASP A 147 12.62 -7.22 -12.15
N CYS A 148 13.37 -8.31 -12.33
CA CYS A 148 13.78 -8.77 -13.66
C CYS A 148 12.61 -9.35 -14.47
N PHE A 149 11.51 -9.73 -13.83
CA PHE A 149 10.35 -10.36 -14.46
C PHE A 149 9.15 -9.42 -14.54
N ILE A 150 8.90 -8.68 -13.46
CA ILE A 150 7.69 -7.89 -13.29
C ILE A 150 7.98 -6.71 -12.37
N SER A 151 7.55 -5.52 -12.77
CA SER A 151 7.71 -4.32 -11.96
C SER A 151 6.77 -4.33 -10.76
N ASN A 152 7.02 -3.41 -9.82
CA ASN A 152 6.12 -3.13 -8.71
C ASN A 152 4.67 -2.92 -9.20
N ASP A 153 4.47 -2.21 -10.31
CA ASP A 153 3.14 -1.91 -10.88
C ASP A 153 2.51 -3.07 -11.67
N GLY A 154 3.15 -4.25 -11.67
CA GLY A 154 2.65 -5.45 -12.34
C GLY A 154 2.85 -5.48 -13.86
N VAL A 155 3.72 -4.60 -14.38
CA VAL A 155 4.12 -4.57 -15.79
C VAL A 155 5.25 -5.57 -16.00
N TYR A 156 5.09 -6.50 -16.94
CA TYR A 156 6.11 -7.48 -17.25
C TYR A 156 7.32 -6.83 -17.91
N ASP A 157 8.49 -7.29 -17.48
CA ASP A 157 9.78 -6.86 -17.99
C ASP A 157 10.37 -7.99 -18.82
N ASP A 158 10.93 -7.71 -20.00
CA ASP A 158 11.50 -8.73 -20.88
C ASP A 158 12.91 -9.18 -20.47
N HIS A 159 13.55 -8.46 -19.55
CA HIS A 159 14.94 -8.68 -19.14
C HIS A 159 15.20 -10.11 -18.67
N ALA A 160 14.34 -10.68 -17.81
CA ALA A 160 14.51 -12.06 -17.37
C ALA A 160 14.31 -13.10 -18.49
N SER A 161 13.62 -12.75 -19.59
CA SER A 161 13.39 -13.70 -20.69
C SER A 161 14.68 -14.08 -21.42
N PHE A 162 15.72 -13.24 -21.31
CA PHE A 162 17.03 -13.42 -21.92
C PHE A 162 18.14 -13.74 -20.89
N CYS A 163 17.79 -14.06 -19.64
CA CYS A 163 18.76 -14.23 -18.57
C CYS A 163 18.60 -15.55 -17.81
N ASP A 164 19.51 -16.50 -18.07
CA ASP A 164 19.56 -17.80 -17.41
C ASP A 164 19.77 -17.70 -15.89
N VAL A 165 20.44 -16.65 -15.42
CA VAL A 165 20.65 -16.42 -13.98
C VAL A 165 19.32 -16.06 -13.30
N CYS A 166 18.54 -15.13 -13.87
CA CYS A 166 17.24 -14.76 -13.32
C CYS A 166 16.28 -15.95 -13.31
N VAL A 167 16.17 -16.64 -14.45
CA VAL A 167 15.31 -17.83 -14.62
C VAL A 167 15.76 -18.97 -13.71
N GLY A 168 17.07 -19.18 -13.55
CA GLY A 168 17.63 -20.19 -12.67
C GLY A 168 17.32 -19.93 -11.20
N ILE A 169 17.51 -18.69 -10.72
CA ILE A 169 17.17 -18.30 -9.35
C ILE A 169 15.68 -18.49 -9.08
N ALA A 170 14.80 -18.04 -9.99
CA ALA A 170 13.36 -18.20 -9.85
C ALA A 170 12.94 -19.68 -9.84
N SER A 171 13.50 -20.49 -10.74
CA SER A 171 13.23 -21.93 -10.80
C SER A 171 13.70 -22.66 -9.54
N LYS A 172 14.87 -22.28 -9.02
CA LYS A 172 15.41 -22.83 -7.77
C LYS A 172 14.50 -22.47 -6.60
N ALA A 173 14.13 -21.20 -6.47
CA ALA A 173 13.21 -20.73 -5.44
C ALA A 173 11.86 -21.47 -5.50
N GLN A 174 11.29 -21.63 -6.70
CA GLN A 174 10.07 -22.40 -6.94
C GLN A 174 10.18 -23.86 -6.48
N SER A 175 11.34 -24.50 -6.62
CA SER A 175 11.51 -25.89 -6.19
C SER A 175 11.46 -26.08 -4.67
N TYR A 176 11.81 -25.03 -3.90
CA TYR A 176 11.69 -25.01 -2.43
C TYR A 176 10.34 -24.46 -1.96
N PHE A 177 9.78 -23.48 -2.68
CA PHE A 177 8.52 -22.81 -2.35
C PHE A 177 7.48 -22.93 -3.46
N PRO A 178 7.05 -24.15 -3.85
CA PRO A 178 6.13 -24.34 -4.97
C PRO A 178 4.74 -23.72 -4.75
N ALA A 179 4.38 -23.41 -3.50
CA ALA A 179 3.14 -22.75 -3.11
C ALA A 179 3.39 -21.38 -2.44
N GLY A 180 4.60 -20.82 -2.57
CA GLY A 180 5.03 -19.62 -1.85
C GLY A 180 5.48 -19.89 -0.41
N ILE A 181 5.76 -18.80 0.33
CA ILE A 181 6.01 -18.85 1.78
C ILE A 181 4.73 -18.52 2.55
N PRO A 182 4.55 -19.04 3.79
CA PRO A 182 3.46 -18.63 4.65
C PRO A 182 3.50 -17.12 4.87
N THR A 183 2.52 -16.43 4.34
CA THR A 183 2.33 -15.00 4.58
C THR A 183 1.33 -14.88 5.72
N THR A 184 1.83 -14.78 6.96
CA THR A 184 0.98 -14.42 8.10
C THR A 184 0.33 -13.07 7.81
N GLY A 185 -0.94 -13.08 7.40
CA GLY A 185 -1.71 -11.90 7.01
C GLY A 185 -2.38 -11.96 5.65
N LEU A 186 -2.06 -12.92 4.76
CA LEU A 186 -2.83 -13.13 3.53
C LEU A 186 -3.97 -14.12 3.80
N SER A 187 -5.11 -13.60 4.27
CA SER A 187 -6.34 -14.06 3.62
C SER A 187 -6.20 -13.63 2.17
N ALA A 188 -6.38 -14.57 1.23
CA ALA A 188 -6.55 -14.23 -0.18
C ALA A 188 -7.47 -13.01 -0.23
N ALA A 189 -6.96 -11.90 -0.77
CA ALA A 189 -7.79 -10.74 -1.01
C ALA A 189 -8.86 -11.19 -2.01
N THR A 190 -9.98 -11.66 -1.46
CA THR A 190 -11.27 -11.47 -2.10
C THR A 190 -11.25 -9.99 -2.48
N PRO A 191 -11.47 -9.61 -3.75
CA PRO A 191 -11.71 -8.21 -4.06
C PRO A 191 -12.66 -7.73 -2.99
N ALA A 192 -12.26 -6.71 -2.21
CA ALA A 192 -13.22 -6.09 -1.32
C ALA A 192 -14.47 -5.89 -2.18
N PRO A 193 -15.66 -6.36 -1.74
CA PRO A 193 -16.87 -6.09 -2.50
C PRO A 193 -16.78 -4.62 -2.90
N SER A 194 -16.96 -4.32 -4.19
CA SER A 194 -17.00 -2.95 -4.66
C SER A 194 -18.20 -2.33 -3.93
N VAL A 195 -17.95 -1.81 -2.73
CA VAL A 195 -18.94 -1.09 -1.98
C VAL A 195 -19.14 0.15 -2.84
N ASP A 196 -20.37 0.35 -3.29
CA ASP A 196 -20.74 1.61 -3.90
C ASP A 196 -20.74 2.66 -2.79
N LEU A 197 -19.60 3.33 -2.67
CA LEU A 197 -19.37 4.31 -1.64
C LEU A 197 -19.84 5.69 -2.10
N SER A 198 -20.30 5.85 -3.37
CA SER A 198 -20.62 7.12 -4.05
C SER A 198 -21.52 8.10 -3.28
N THR A 199 -22.16 7.62 -2.20
CA THR A 199 -23.13 8.32 -1.34
C THR A 199 -22.55 8.95 -0.06
N LEU A 200 -21.32 8.60 0.35
CA LEU A 200 -20.68 9.07 1.58
C LEU A 200 -19.95 10.44 1.45
N SER A 201 -20.67 11.56 1.49
CA SER A 201 -20.05 12.90 1.43
C SER A 201 -19.47 13.35 2.79
N LEU A 202 -18.25 13.92 2.85
CA LEU A 202 -17.84 14.70 4.02
C LEU A 202 -18.66 16.00 4.14
N PRO A 203 -18.67 16.62 5.33
CA PRO A 203 -19.00 18.04 5.44
C PRO A 203 -18.19 18.85 4.42
N GLU A 204 -18.77 19.91 3.87
CA GLU A 204 -18.22 20.74 2.76
C GLU A 204 -16.81 21.33 2.99
N ASN A 205 -16.20 21.05 4.14
CA ASN A 205 -15.23 21.89 4.77
C ASN A 205 -14.19 21.13 5.60
N PHE A 206 -13.45 20.23 4.96
CA PHE A 206 -12.14 19.77 5.43
C PHE A 206 -11.21 20.99 5.65
N LYS A 207 -11.22 21.57 6.86
CA LYS A 207 -10.75 22.94 7.12
C LYS A 207 -9.52 22.99 8.00
N SER A 208 -9.25 21.94 8.76
CA SER A 208 -8.23 21.95 9.79
C SER A 208 -7.61 20.57 10.01
N ILE A 209 -6.46 20.54 10.69
CA ILE A 209 -5.82 19.30 11.11
C ILE A 209 -6.73 18.43 12.01
N ALA A 210 -7.60 19.06 12.80
CA ALA A 210 -8.56 18.34 13.64
C ALA A 210 -9.57 17.54 12.84
N ASP A 211 -9.99 18.04 11.68
CA ASP A 211 -10.95 17.34 10.80
C ASP A 211 -10.30 16.09 10.22
N GLY A 212 -9.03 16.17 9.80
CA GLY A 212 -8.25 15.00 9.38
C GLY A 212 -8.04 14.01 10.52
N LEU A 213 -7.62 14.46 11.70
CA LEU A 213 -7.37 13.57 12.84
C LEU A 213 -8.61 12.79 13.31
N LYS A 214 -9.83 13.29 13.06
CA LYS A 214 -11.10 12.57 13.32
C LYS A 214 -11.39 11.46 12.31
N LEU A 215 -10.72 11.48 11.16
CA LEU A 215 -10.86 10.47 10.09
C LEU A 215 -9.71 9.46 10.08
N ILE A 216 -8.70 9.63 10.94
CA ILE A 216 -7.57 8.72 11.06
C ILE A 216 -7.69 7.91 12.34
N GLN A 217 -7.46 6.61 12.25
CA GLN A 217 -7.36 5.72 13.41
C GLN A 217 -6.27 6.20 14.38
N SER A 218 -6.45 5.95 15.68
CA SER A 218 -5.41 6.18 16.68
C SER A 218 -4.09 5.50 16.35
N GLY A 219 -2.96 6.07 16.82
CA GLY A 219 -1.64 5.43 16.76
C GLY A 219 -0.68 6.02 15.72
N ILE A 220 -1.00 7.18 15.15
CA ILE A 220 -0.09 7.89 14.26
C ILE A 220 1.09 8.50 15.05
N ASN A 221 2.24 8.62 14.39
CA ASN A 221 3.39 9.34 14.91
C ASN A 221 3.31 10.82 14.56
N ARG A 222 2.78 11.15 13.38
CA ARG A 222 2.71 12.52 12.88
C ARG A 222 1.49 12.70 12.00
N ALA A 223 0.93 13.90 12.01
CA ALA A 223 0.04 14.37 10.97
C ALA A 223 0.33 15.82 10.62
N TYR A 224 0.11 16.19 9.37
CA TYR A 224 0.11 17.59 8.95
C TYR A 224 -1.09 17.89 8.06
N PHE A 225 -1.44 19.18 8.01
CA PHE A 225 -2.54 19.72 7.24
C PHE A 225 -2.10 21.00 6.53
N ILE A 226 -2.56 21.17 5.29
CA ILE A 226 -2.37 22.37 4.47
C ILE A 226 -3.73 22.88 4.02
N ASN A 227 -4.03 24.13 4.35
CA ASN A 227 -5.17 24.87 3.85
C ASN A 227 -4.74 25.76 2.68
N THR A 228 -4.99 25.31 1.45
CA THR A 228 -4.46 26.04 0.30
C THR A 228 -5.17 27.39 0.08
N LYS A 229 -6.40 27.56 0.61
CA LYS A 229 -7.13 28.82 0.51
C LYS A 229 -6.47 29.92 1.34
N LEU A 230 -5.88 29.56 2.48
CA LEU A 230 -5.20 30.52 3.35
C LEU A 230 -3.82 30.89 2.81
N ILE A 231 -3.13 29.99 2.12
CA ILE A 231 -1.80 30.29 1.56
C ILE A 231 -1.84 30.95 0.18
N ALA A 232 -2.94 30.86 -0.55
CA ALA A 232 -3.06 31.43 -1.90
C ALA A 232 -2.70 32.92 -1.90
N GLY A 233 -1.77 33.32 -2.76
CA GLY A 233 -1.28 34.70 -2.86
C GLY A 233 -0.36 35.16 -1.71
N THR A 234 0.06 34.23 -0.84
CA THR A 234 1.03 34.50 0.24
C THR A 234 2.39 33.87 -0.07
N GLU A 235 3.43 34.25 0.68
CA GLU A 235 4.75 33.63 0.59
C GLU A 235 4.72 32.10 0.84
N LEU A 236 3.73 31.59 1.58
CA LEU A 236 3.58 30.17 1.87
C LEU A 236 3.13 29.32 0.66
N GLU A 237 2.52 29.92 -0.36
CA GLU A 237 1.99 29.14 -1.51
C GLU A 237 3.11 28.39 -2.23
N SER A 238 4.21 29.09 -2.56
CA SER A 238 5.36 28.48 -3.25
C SER A 238 6.14 27.52 -2.36
N GLN A 239 6.23 27.82 -1.06
CA GLN A 239 7.04 27.06 -0.10
C GLN A 239 6.39 25.73 0.27
N LEU A 240 5.08 25.73 0.53
CA LEU A 240 4.36 24.55 1.02
C LEU A 240 3.81 23.67 -0.10
N LEU A 241 3.43 24.25 -1.24
CA LEU A 241 2.90 23.49 -2.36
C LEU A 241 3.95 23.16 -3.41
N GLY A 242 5.10 23.86 -3.44
CA GLY A 242 6.15 23.66 -4.44
C GLY A 242 5.58 23.53 -5.87
N LYS A 243 5.89 22.42 -6.55
CA LYS A 243 5.27 21.99 -7.83
C LYS A 243 4.15 20.95 -7.64
N GLN A 244 3.78 20.59 -6.42
CA GLN A 244 2.86 19.48 -6.10
C GLN A 244 1.38 19.80 -6.40
N VAL A 245 1.09 21.05 -6.77
CA VAL A 245 -0.26 21.54 -7.08
C VAL A 245 -0.27 22.16 -8.48
N GLN A 246 0.19 21.38 -9.46
CA GLN A 246 0.03 21.69 -10.87
C GLN A 246 -1.19 20.93 -11.44
N PRO A 247 -1.87 21.46 -12.47
CA PRO A 247 -3.00 20.78 -13.12
C PRO A 247 -2.66 19.41 -13.71
N ASP A 248 -1.38 19.08 -13.88
CA ASP A 248 -0.86 17.78 -14.34
C ASP A 248 -0.47 16.82 -13.20
N GLY A 249 -0.76 17.21 -11.95
CA GLY A 249 -0.55 16.39 -10.75
C GLY A 249 -1.40 15.11 -10.72
N PHE A 250 -1.23 14.32 -9.66
CA PHE A 250 -1.76 12.96 -9.47
C PHE A 250 -3.26 12.74 -9.79
N TYR A 251 -4.05 13.81 -9.78
CA TYR A 251 -5.50 13.85 -10.01
C TYR A 251 -5.94 14.72 -11.20
N GLY A 252 -5.01 15.37 -11.91
CA GLY A 252 -5.35 16.33 -12.96
C GLY A 252 -6.03 17.62 -12.44
N LYS A 253 -5.93 17.92 -11.14
CA LYS A 253 -6.62 19.01 -10.46
C LYS A 253 -5.78 19.68 -9.38
N LYS A 254 -6.08 20.96 -9.13
CA LYS A 254 -5.53 21.72 -8.00
C LYS A 254 -6.03 21.11 -6.68
N ILE A 255 -5.11 20.71 -5.81
CA ILE A 255 -5.43 20.37 -4.42
C ILE A 255 -5.79 21.66 -3.69
N ILE A 256 -6.95 21.68 -3.02
CA ILE A 256 -7.45 22.83 -2.26
C ILE A 256 -7.43 22.63 -0.73
N GLY A 257 -7.12 21.41 -0.28
CA GLY A 257 -6.84 21.04 1.09
C GLY A 257 -6.11 19.72 1.12
N MET A 258 -5.11 19.57 1.99
CA MET A 258 -4.34 18.34 2.11
C MET A 258 -4.13 18.01 3.56
N PHE A 259 -4.34 16.76 3.90
CA PHE A 259 -3.92 16.19 5.17
C PHE A 259 -3.13 14.94 4.90
N SER A 260 -2.10 14.71 5.70
CA SER A 260 -1.34 13.48 5.68
C SER A 260 -1.07 13.05 7.12
N ALA A 261 -1.12 11.75 7.35
CA ALA A 261 -0.71 11.15 8.61
C ALA A 261 0.14 9.91 8.35
N ASP A 262 1.15 9.71 9.20
CA ASP A 262 2.03 8.56 9.15
C ASP A 262 2.06 7.80 10.48
N TYR A 263 1.96 6.48 10.39
CA TYR A 263 2.12 5.52 11.49
C TYR A 263 3.57 5.04 11.59
N SER A 264 4.32 5.13 10.51
CA SER A 264 5.75 4.82 10.42
C SER A 264 6.32 5.45 9.15
N THR A 265 7.64 5.35 8.94
CA THR A 265 8.30 5.86 7.72
C THR A 265 7.72 5.28 6.42
N ASN A 266 7.08 4.11 6.50
CA ASN A 266 6.57 3.37 5.34
C ASN A 266 5.06 3.11 5.44
N SER A 267 4.34 3.72 6.38
CA SER A 267 2.88 3.54 6.51
C SER A 267 2.24 4.89 6.71
N TRP A 268 1.56 5.37 5.67
CA TRP A 268 0.91 6.68 5.67
C TRP A 268 -0.44 6.65 4.97
N ILE A 269 -1.15 7.75 5.13
CA ILE A 269 -2.45 8.05 4.56
C ILE A 269 -2.53 9.54 4.26
N GLU A 270 -3.13 9.87 3.12
CA GLU A 270 -3.35 11.22 2.63
C GLU A 270 -4.83 11.40 2.31
N LEU A 271 -5.36 12.53 2.75
CA LEU A 271 -6.72 12.98 2.47
C LEU A 271 -6.61 14.28 1.68
N HIS A 272 -7.07 14.25 0.43
CA HIS A 272 -6.99 15.37 -0.48
C HIS A 272 -8.37 15.93 -0.77
N ASP A 273 -8.53 17.22 -0.55
CA ASP A 273 -9.67 17.95 -1.04
C ASP A 273 -9.33 18.61 -2.38
N LEU A 274 -10.03 18.24 -3.45
CA LEU A 274 -9.89 18.80 -4.79
C LEU A 274 -11.09 19.66 -5.21
N GLY A 275 -12.08 19.83 -4.33
CA GLY A 275 -13.40 20.33 -4.73
C GLY A 275 -14.11 19.39 -5.71
N TYR A 276 -13.90 18.07 -5.56
CA TYR A 276 -14.45 17.03 -6.42
C TYR A 276 -15.97 17.15 -6.58
N ASP A 277 -16.42 17.20 -7.83
CA ASP A 277 -17.82 17.22 -8.24
C ASP A 277 -18.17 15.87 -8.89
N SER A 278 -19.06 15.11 -8.26
CA SER A 278 -19.40 13.76 -8.72
C SER A 278 -20.07 13.69 -10.10
N LYS A 279 -20.62 14.80 -10.62
CA LYS A 279 -21.20 14.86 -11.97
C LYS A 279 -20.14 15.18 -13.02
N ASN A 280 -19.28 16.14 -12.72
CA ASN A 280 -18.31 16.67 -13.68
C ASN A 280 -16.95 15.94 -13.65
N ASP A 281 -16.63 15.27 -12.55
CA ASP A 281 -15.33 14.64 -12.30
C ASP A 281 -15.40 13.11 -12.22
N ALA A 282 -16.46 12.50 -12.75
CA ALA A 282 -16.65 11.04 -12.73
C ALA A 282 -15.50 10.27 -13.42
N SER A 283 -14.72 10.92 -14.29
CA SER A 283 -13.59 10.32 -15.00
C SER A 283 -12.23 10.56 -14.33
N LEU A 284 -12.20 11.16 -13.14
CA LEU A 284 -10.95 11.51 -12.47
C LEU A 284 -10.22 10.22 -12.07
N LYS A 285 -9.07 9.98 -12.70
CA LYS A 285 -8.25 8.77 -12.46
C LYS A 285 -7.08 9.14 -11.56
N GLY A 286 -6.99 8.47 -10.44
CA GLY A 286 -5.81 8.50 -9.60
C GLY A 286 -4.79 7.46 -10.04
N ARG A 287 -3.48 7.73 -9.84
CA ARG A 287 -2.49 6.65 -9.90
C ARG A 287 -2.56 5.85 -8.60
N THR A 288 -2.23 4.56 -8.66
CA THR A 288 -2.16 3.70 -7.49
C THR A 288 -0.80 3.03 -7.49
N GLU A 289 -0.01 3.28 -6.46
CA GLU A 289 1.20 2.51 -6.20
C GLU A 289 0.83 1.16 -5.57
N PRO A 290 1.69 0.15 -5.65
CA PRO A 290 1.42 -1.16 -5.06
C PRO A 290 1.30 -1.10 -3.54
N GLY A 291 0.33 -1.84 -2.99
CA GLY A 291 -0.02 -1.77 -1.57
C GLY A 291 -0.85 -0.55 -1.18
N MET A 292 -0.96 0.44 -2.07
CA MET A 292 -1.73 1.66 -1.86
C MET A 292 -3.14 1.53 -2.46
N LYS A 293 -4.13 2.07 -1.75
CA LYS A 293 -5.45 2.35 -2.29
C LYS A 293 -5.52 3.81 -2.64
N ASN A 294 -6.06 4.07 -3.82
CA ASN A 294 -6.53 5.39 -4.22
C ASN A 294 -8.04 5.30 -4.37
N ILE A 295 -8.75 5.95 -3.46
CA ILE A 295 -10.20 6.02 -3.45
C ILE A 295 -10.56 7.42 -3.91
N VAL A 296 -10.78 7.52 -5.23
CA VAL A 296 -11.32 8.74 -5.85
C VAL A 296 -12.81 8.77 -5.54
N PHE A 297 -13.14 9.44 -4.46
CA PHE A 297 -14.47 9.43 -3.89
C PHE A 297 -14.79 10.80 -3.27
N THR A 298 -16.06 11.06 -2.95
CA THR A 298 -16.54 12.37 -2.54
C THR A 298 -15.76 12.85 -1.32
N ARG A 299 -14.96 13.91 -1.56
CA ARG A 299 -14.17 14.75 -0.64
C ARG A 299 -14.09 14.15 0.78
N PRO A 300 -12.94 13.60 1.23
CA PRO A 300 -11.63 13.72 0.62
C PRO A 300 -11.38 12.54 -0.31
N LEU A 301 -10.55 12.76 -1.33
CA LEU A 301 -9.92 11.65 -2.01
C LEU A 301 -8.93 11.03 -1.04
N VAL A 302 -9.01 9.71 -0.88
CA VAL A 302 -8.21 8.97 0.09
C VAL A 302 -7.10 8.25 -0.66
N TYR A 303 -5.85 8.55 -0.33
CA TYR A 303 -4.69 7.88 -0.90
C TYR A 303 -3.76 7.39 0.21
N GLY A 304 -3.48 6.10 0.27
CA GLY A 304 -2.66 5.56 1.35
C GLY A 304 -2.58 4.06 1.33
N HIS A 305 -1.89 3.49 2.32
CA HIS A 305 -1.83 2.04 2.45
C HIS A 305 -3.22 1.45 2.59
N SER A 306 -3.45 0.30 1.96
CA SER A 306 -4.78 -0.30 1.83
C SER A 306 -5.56 -0.39 3.15
N GLN A 307 -4.89 -0.85 4.21
CA GLN A 307 -5.49 -0.95 5.55
C GLN A 307 -5.86 0.42 6.13
N ASN A 308 -5.01 1.43 5.95
CA ASN A 308 -5.26 2.78 6.43
C ASN A 308 -6.44 3.40 5.68
N ALA A 309 -6.50 3.26 4.35
CA ALA A 309 -7.59 3.74 3.53
C ALA A 309 -8.94 3.10 3.91
N ASP A 310 -8.95 1.79 4.19
CA ASP A 310 -10.15 1.10 4.68
C ASP A 310 -10.61 1.61 6.05
N ASN A 311 -9.67 1.94 6.94
CA ASN A 311 -9.98 2.49 8.25
C ASN A 311 -10.58 3.90 8.16
N VAL A 312 -10.03 4.75 7.27
CA VAL A 312 -10.62 6.06 6.96
C VAL A 312 -12.06 5.89 6.47
N LEU A 313 -12.28 4.96 5.55
CA LEU A 313 -13.62 4.73 4.99
C LEU A 313 -14.63 4.27 6.05
N LYS A 314 -14.21 3.37 6.95
CA LYS A 314 -15.04 2.95 8.09
C LYS A 314 -15.40 4.13 8.97
N LEU A 315 -14.45 5.02 9.27
CA LEU A 315 -14.69 6.23 10.06
C LEU A 315 -15.59 7.25 9.34
N ILE A 316 -15.52 7.35 8.01
CA ILE A 316 -16.44 8.19 7.23
C ILE A 316 -17.87 7.64 7.31
N THR A 317 -18.03 6.31 7.25
CA THR A 317 -19.35 5.65 7.25
C THR A 317 -19.97 5.61 8.64
N ASP A 318 -19.14 5.32 9.64
CA ASP A 318 -19.51 5.24 11.05
C ASP A 318 -18.39 5.89 11.88
N PRO A 319 -18.55 7.17 12.28
CA PRO A 319 -17.57 7.90 13.08
C PRO A 319 -17.24 7.26 14.43
N ASN A 320 -18.08 6.35 14.93
CA ASN A 320 -17.86 5.64 16.19
C ASN A 320 -17.29 4.22 15.99
N SER A 321 -17.02 3.81 14.74
CA SER A 321 -16.54 2.46 14.41
C SER A 321 -15.17 2.13 15.01
N MET A 322 -14.36 3.14 15.33
CA MET A 322 -13.06 2.98 15.98
C MET A 322 -12.57 4.26 16.65
N ASN A 323 -11.56 4.13 17.52
CA ASN A 323 -10.88 5.27 18.11
C ASN A 323 -10.08 6.04 17.06
N THR A 324 -10.20 7.36 17.09
CA THR A 324 -9.51 8.27 16.17
C THR A 324 -8.23 8.82 16.82
N SER A 325 -7.38 9.44 16.02
CA SER A 325 -6.17 10.12 16.52
C SER A 325 -6.49 11.46 17.18
N TYR A 326 -7.64 12.07 16.92
CA TYR A 326 -8.00 13.40 17.43
C TYR A 326 -7.90 13.55 18.97
N PRO A 327 -8.45 12.63 19.80
CA PRO A 327 -8.38 12.76 21.26
C PRO A 327 -6.95 12.89 21.81
N ALA A 328 -5.97 12.23 21.19
CA ALA A 328 -4.57 12.28 21.65
C ALA A 328 -3.96 13.69 21.50
N PHE A 329 -4.37 14.42 20.46
CA PHE A 329 -3.85 15.76 20.18
C PHE A 329 -4.76 16.88 20.67
N LYS A 330 -6.01 16.57 21.06
CA LYS A 330 -7.03 17.57 21.42
C LYS A 330 -6.56 18.57 22.49
N PRO A 331 -5.92 18.17 23.62
CA PRO A 331 -5.51 19.14 24.64
C PRO A 331 -4.53 20.19 24.09
N LEU A 332 -3.63 19.76 23.22
CA LEU A 332 -2.69 20.65 22.56
C LEU A 332 -3.40 21.55 21.55
N LEU A 333 -4.31 21.00 20.74
CA LEU A 333 -5.06 21.75 19.74
C LEU A 333 -5.96 22.82 20.38
N ASP A 334 -6.62 22.50 21.49
CA ASP A 334 -7.45 23.46 22.24
C ASP A 334 -6.65 24.67 22.76
N ALA A 335 -5.32 24.56 22.87
CA ALA A 335 -4.46 25.62 23.36
C ALA A 335 -4.04 26.63 22.26
N VAL A 336 -4.21 26.28 20.98
CA VAL A 336 -3.70 27.03 19.82
C VAL A 336 -4.81 27.31 18.80
N ASP A 337 -4.60 28.28 17.90
CA ASP A 337 -5.55 28.60 16.83
C ASP A 337 -5.34 27.71 15.60
N TYR A 338 -5.58 26.41 15.75
CA TYR A 338 -5.39 25.44 14.67
C TYR A 338 -6.43 25.56 13.53
N GLN A 339 -7.54 26.27 13.76
CA GLN A 339 -8.62 26.42 12.78
C GLN A 339 -8.26 27.41 11.68
N ASN A 340 -7.46 28.43 12.01
CA ASN A 340 -6.95 29.42 11.07
C ASN A 340 -5.52 29.12 10.60
N ALA A 341 -4.97 27.96 10.94
CA ALA A 341 -3.65 27.55 10.51
C ALA A 341 -3.65 27.23 9.01
N ALA A 342 -2.76 27.90 8.26
CA ALA A 342 -2.51 27.58 6.86
C ALA A 342 -1.73 26.27 6.70
N TYR A 343 -0.76 26.06 7.59
CA TYR A 343 -0.08 24.79 7.79
C TYR A 343 -0.20 24.43 9.26
N ALA A 344 -0.52 23.19 9.57
CA ALA A 344 -0.48 22.66 10.93
C ALA A 344 0.20 21.29 10.92
N LEU A 345 0.94 20.99 11.97
CA LEU A 345 1.70 19.75 12.14
C LEU A 345 1.61 19.35 13.60
N VAL A 346 1.24 18.09 13.85
CA VAL A 346 1.37 17.44 15.16
C VAL A 346 2.35 16.29 15.05
N ILE A 347 3.21 16.14 16.06
CA ILE A 347 4.19 15.05 16.12
C ILE A 347 4.24 14.48 17.54
N ASN A 348 4.12 13.17 17.65
CA ASN A 348 4.38 12.38 18.84
C ASN A 348 5.88 12.08 18.95
N THR A 349 6.66 13.09 19.30
CA THR A 349 8.10 12.97 19.56
C THR A 349 8.36 13.30 21.01
N LYS A 350 8.80 12.29 21.76
CA LYS A 350 9.20 12.48 23.15
C LYS A 350 10.57 13.13 23.23
N ASN A 351 10.65 14.24 23.94
CA ASN A 351 11.89 14.83 24.44
C ASN A 351 11.87 14.81 25.98
N LYS A 352 12.85 15.47 26.63
CA LYS A 352 12.99 15.41 28.09
C LYS A 352 11.81 16.02 28.84
N PHE A 353 11.11 16.98 28.24
CA PHE A 353 10.08 17.78 28.92
C PHE A 353 8.68 17.63 28.31
N SER A 354 8.54 17.04 27.12
CA SER A 354 7.28 16.91 26.39
C SER A 354 7.17 15.62 25.59
N ASP A 355 5.94 15.20 25.30
CA ASP A 355 5.61 13.99 24.55
C ASP A 355 4.96 14.26 23.18
N ILE A 356 4.20 15.35 23.08
CA ILE A 356 3.51 15.76 21.86
C ILE A 356 3.88 17.20 21.52
N ASN A 357 4.15 17.44 20.25
CA ASN A 357 4.59 18.74 19.73
C ASN A 357 3.67 19.19 18.61
N TYR A 358 3.59 20.50 18.43
CA TYR A 358 2.85 21.14 17.36
C TYR A 358 3.61 22.30 16.76
N MET A 359 3.35 22.50 15.49
CA MET A 359 3.82 23.63 14.71
C MET A 359 2.69 24.08 13.80
N SER A 360 2.48 25.39 13.69
CA SER A 360 1.67 25.95 12.61
C SER A 360 2.27 27.19 12.01
N LEU A 361 1.95 27.42 10.74
CA LEU A 361 2.21 28.66 10.03
C LEU A 361 0.87 29.28 9.64
N THR A 362 0.70 30.57 9.95
CA THR A 362 -0.52 31.32 9.65
C THR A 362 -0.16 32.68 9.04
N PRO A 363 -0.68 33.03 7.86
CA PRO A 363 -0.55 34.37 7.31
C PRO A 363 -1.06 35.44 8.29
N ALA A 364 -0.26 36.46 8.52
CA ALA A 364 -0.54 37.53 9.48
C ALA A 364 -0.08 38.88 8.90
N GLY A 365 -0.97 39.59 8.22
CA GLY A 365 -0.70 40.96 7.74
C GLY A 365 0.51 41.11 6.82
N GLY A 366 0.67 40.19 5.85
CA GLY A 366 1.83 40.17 4.94
C GLY A 366 3.08 39.50 5.52
N LYS A 367 3.01 39.02 6.77
CA LYS A 367 4.01 38.16 7.42
C LYS A 367 3.43 36.78 7.67
N ILE A 368 4.21 35.92 8.31
CA ILE A 368 3.83 34.59 8.77
C ILE A 368 4.01 34.52 10.28
N GLN A 369 2.98 34.08 10.98
CA GLN A 369 3.07 33.70 12.38
C GLN A 369 3.39 32.21 12.47
N LEU A 370 4.48 31.89 13.17
CA LEU A 370 4.77 30.55 13.64
C LEU A 370 4.25 30.38 15.06
N VAL A 371 3.54 29.28 15.29
CA VAL A 371 3.18 28.82 16.63
C VAL A 371 3.84 27.47 16.85
N ARG A 372 4.62 27.35 17.92
CA ARG A 372 5.12 26.08 18.45
C ARG A 372 4.38 25.78 19.74
N ALA A 373 3.89 24.56 19.92
CA ALA A 373 3.30 24.15 21.18
C ALA A 373 3.80 22.77 21.61
N PHE A 374 3.96 22.59 22.92
CA PHE A 374 4.54 21.40 23.53
C PHE A 374 3.63 20.92 24.66
N SER A 375 3.23 19.65 24.61
CA SER A 375 2.55 18.97 25.71
C SER A 375 3.57 18.62 26.78
N VAL A 376 3.66 19.43 27.82
CA VAL A 376 4.67 19.29 28.87
C VAL A 376 4.33 18.10 29.78
N THR A 377 5.30 17.21 29.94
CA THR A 377 5.27 16.05 30.84
C THR A 377 6.19 16.21 32.05
N ASP A 378 7.22 17.07 31.95
CA ASP A 378 8.10 17.43 33.06
C ASP A 378 8.48 18.91 33.00
N THR A 379 7.91 19.71 33.92
CA THR A 379 8.16 21.14 34.00
C THR A 379 9.59 21.49 34.41
N LYS A 380 10.31 20.60 35.11
CA LYS A 380 11.70 20.84 35.55
C LYS A 380 12.69 20.67 34.42
N SER A 381 12.32 19.93 33.39
CA SER A 381 13.15 19.66 32.21
C SER A 381 12.91 20.66 31.08
N ILE A 382 12.05 21.68 31.26
CA ILE A 382 11.82 22.71 30.24
C ILE A 382 13.16 23.45 29.98
N PRO A 383 13.63 23.50 28.72
CA PRO A 383 14.88 24.16 28.38
C PRO A 383 14.87 25.64 28.76
N ALA A 384 15.88 26.08 29.53
CA ALA A 384 16.04 27.49 29.93
C ALA A 384 16.14 28.44 28.72
N GLY A 385 16.64 27.93 27.59
CA GLY A 385 16.73 28.66 26.33
C GLY A 385 15.37 29.13 25.78
N PHE A 386 14.25 28.54 26.20
CA PHE A 386 12.93 29.00 25.79
C PHE A 386 12.54 30.35 26.39
N SER A 387 13.18 30.80 27.48
CA SER A 387 12.89 32.09 28.10
C SER A 387 13.00 33.28 27.13
N LYS A 388 13.88 33.21 26.13
CA LYS A 388 14.04 34.26 25.10
C LYS A 388 12.83 34.44 24.18
N TYR A 389 11.91 33.47 24.18
CA TYR A 389 10.70 33.47 23.35
C TYR A 389 9.44 33.90 24.11
N ASN A 390 9.57 34.28 25.38
CA ASN A 390 8.44 34.68 26.24
C ASN A 390 7.25 33.68 26.15
N PRO A 391 7.48 32.39 26.45
CA PRO A 391 6.49 31.36 26.18
C PRO A 391 5.24 31.57 27.04
N GLU A 392 4.07 31.33 26.44
CA GLU A 392 2.79 31.27 27.11
C GLU A 392 2.55 29.85 27.64
N THR A 393 1.79 29.70 28.73
CA THR A 393 1.39 28.39 29.24
C THR A 393 -0.13 28.34 29.38
N LYS A 394 -0.75 27.27 28.84
CA LYS A 394 -2.18 26.97 29.01
C LYS A 394 -2.32 25.54 29.52
N GLY A 395 -2.63 25.37 30.81
CA GLY A 395 -2.60 24.06 31.44
C GLY A 395 -1.17 23.49 31.39
N ASN A 396 -1.00 22.29 30.84
CA ASN A 396 0.30 21.68 30.60
C ASN A 396 0.88 21.97 29.21
N ILE A 397 0.27 22.88 28.44
CA ILE A 397 0.75 23.21 27.09
C ILE A 397 1.62 24.47 27.15
N LEU A 398 2.90 24.34 26.77
CA LEU A 398 3.82 25.45 26.57
C LEU A 398 3.73 25.94 25.11
N ILE A 399 3.61 27.24 24.89
CA ILE A 399 3.38 27.83 23.57
C ILE A 399 4.41 28.91 23.30
N ILE A 400 5.07 28.85 22.15
CA ILE A 400 5.98 29.87 21.64
C ILE A 400 5.39 30.43 20.34
N LYS A 401 5.42 31.75 20.19
CA LYS A 401 4.96 32.44 18.98
C LYS A 401 6.05 33.36 18.46
N THR A 402 6.24 33.36 17.15
CA THR A 402 7.09 34.34 16.45
C THR A 402 6.41 34.78 15.17
N THR A 403 6.74 35.96 14.66
CA THR A 403 6.14 36.49 13.43
C THR A 403 7.19 37.23 12.60
N GLY A 404 7.31 36.86 11.34
CA GLY A 404 8.33 37.38 10.43
C GLY A 404 8.04 36.99 8.99
N ASP A 405 9.00 37.26 8.09
CA ASP A 405 9.02 36.61 6.77
C ASP A 405 9.29 35.09 6.92
N TYR A 406 9.03 34.32 5.86
CA TYR A 406 9.17 32.87 5.89
C TYR A 406 10.57 32.42 6.34
N ALA A 407 11.63 33.00 5.77
CA ALA A 407 13.00 32.61 6.07
C ALA A 407 13.34 32.82 7.56
N SER A 408 12.99 33.97 8.11
CA SER A 408 13.22 34.30 9.52
C SER A 408 12.41 33.41 10.46
N VAL A 409 11.16 33.13 10.10
CA VAL A 409 10.29 32.25 10.88
C VAL A 409 10.80 30.82 10.89
N MET A 410 11.27 30.30 9.76
CA MET A 410 11.84 28.95 9.69
C MET A 410 13.18 28.86 10.42
N ALA A 411 14.01 29.90 10.38
CA ALA A 411 15.23 29.95 11.20
C ALA A 411 14.89 29.91 12.71
N GLU A 412 13.84 30.61 13.14
CA GLU A 412 13.37 30.51 14.52
C GLU A 412 12.77 29.15 14.86
N ASN A 413 12.07 28.50 13.91
CA ASN A 413 11.62 27.12 14.09
C ASN A 413 12.79 26.19 14.41
N ASP A 414 13.87 26.27 13.63
CA ASP A 414 15.06 25.42 13.78
C ASP A 414 15.78 25.72 15.10
N ASN A 415 15.84 26.99 15.50
CA ASN A 415 16.36 27.39 16.80
C ASN A 415 15.52 26.80 17.96
N ILE A 416 14.20 26.82 17.84
CA ILE A 416 13.30 26.24 18.84
C ILE A 416 13.51 24.72 18.92
N ASP A 417 13.66 24.03 17.79
CA ASP A 417 13.96 22.60 17.74
C ASP A 417 15.30 22.27 18.39
N ALA A 418 16.34 23.05 18.10
CA ALA A 418 17.66 22.90 18.71
C ALA A 418 17.63 23.10 20.23
N VAL A 419 16.82 24.05 20.72
CA VAL A 419 16.63 24.26 22.17
C VAL A 419 15.79 23.13 22.79
N ALA A 420 14.80 22.58 22.07
CA ALA A 420 13.93 21.52 22.59
C ALA A 420 14.66 20.19 22.88
N ILE A 421 15.80 19.95 22.20
CA ILE A 421 16.58 18.71 22.35
C ILE A 421 17.67 18.79 23.43
N THR A 422 17.96 19.98 23.98
CA THR A 422 18.91 20.16 25.10
C THR A 422 18.27 19.69 26.41
#